data_AF-A0A016UQY2-F1
#
_entry.id   AF-A0A016UQY2-F1
#
_cell.length_a   1.000
_cell.length_b   1.000
_cell.length_c   1.000
_cell.angle_alpha   90.00
_cell.angle_beta   90.00
_cell.angle_gamma   90.00
#
_symmetry.space_group_name_H-M   'P 1'
#
loop_
_entity.id
_entity.type
_entity.pdbx_description
1 polymer ?
#
loop_
_entity_poly.entity_id
_entity_poly.type
_entity_poly.pdbx_seq_one_letter_code
_entity_poly.pdbx_strand_id
1 'polypeptide(L)'
;MMQLKEGMNISPLMMKKKVQFDVVCDLYPLMRTRKSVICCKSKKKALSLHERMNSQNFTVTYLAGSMKRAARGELERFESASSGVAIITADMAEHFRDKQISIMVNYDMPNKLKRYVRIVGWSGSGGDERVVVNLIGSKKEARLMETVKSAYDVPVKEISSPADIVV
;
A
#
# COMPACT_ATOMS: atom_id res chain seq x y z
N MET A 1 -20.50 12.28 4.57
CA MET A 1 -19.32 11.82 5.34
C MET A 1 -18.78 10.55 4.69
N MET A 2 -17.51 10.49 4.28
CA MET A 2 -16.89 9.22 3.85
C MET A 2 -16.53 8.44 5.11
N GLN A 3 -17.35 7.45 5.46
CA GLN A 3 -17.05 6.50 6.54
C GLN A 3 -16.22 5.34 5.97
N LEU A 4 -15.27 4.83 6.76
CA LEU A 4 -14.88 3.42 6.64
C LEU A 4 -16.16 2.65 6.98
N LYS A 5 -16.79 2.03 5.99
CA LYS A 5 -18.09 1.38 6.19
C LYS A 5 -17.92 0.17 7.11
N GLU A 6 -18.94 -0.11 7.92
CA GLU A 6 -19.07 -1.36 8.67
C GLU A 6 -18.82 -2.55 7.73
N GLY A 7 -17.89 -3.44 8.12
CA GLY A 7 -17.44 -4.58 7.31
C GLY A 7 -16.04 -4.47 6.68
N MET A 8 -15.28 -3.40 6.97
CA MET A 8 -13.87 -3.30 6.55
C MET A 8 -12.92 -3.88 7.62
N ASN A 9 -12.52 -5.15 7.47
CA ASN A 9 -11.39 -5.72 8.22
C ASN A 9 -10.07 -5.25 7.60
N ILE A 10 -9.66 -4.03 7.95
CA ILE A 10 -8.33 -3.52 7.65
C ILE A 10 -7.51 -3.64 8.92
N SER A 11 -6.41 -4.38 8.86
CA SER A 11 -5.44 -4.48 9.94
C SER A 11 -4.28 -3.51 9.63
N PRO A 12 -4.33 -2.24 10.08
CA PRO A 12 -3.26 -1.30 9.85
C PRO A 12 -2.04 -1.65 10.72
N LEU A 13 -0.89 -1.82 10.08
CA LEU A 13 0.37 -2.11 10.74
C LEU A 13 1.31 -0.91 10.63
N MET A 14 1.99 -0.60 11.72
CA MET A 14 2.98 0.48 11.78
C MET A 14 4.38 -0.12 11.87
N MET A 15 5.28 0.29 10.98
CA MET A 15 6.69 -0.12 11.03
C MET A 15 7.59 1.11 11.12
N LYS A 16 8.43 1.17 12.16
CA LYS A 16 9.43 2.23 12.34
C LYS A 16 10.57 2.05 11.33
N LYS A 17 10.98 3.15 10.70
CA LYS A 17 12.01 3.14 9.64
C LYS A 17 13.37 2.57 10.09
N LYS A 18 13.72 1.40 9.54
CA LYS A 18 15.01 1.19 8.84
C LYS A 18 15.05 2.07 7.58
N VAL A 19 16.11 1.99 6.77
CA VAL A 19 16.07 2.55 5.41
C VAL A 19 14.83 1.99 4.70
N GLN A 20 13.87 2.85 4.30
CA GLN A 20 12.53 2.43 3.82
C GLN A 20 12.57 1.36 2.74
N PHE A 21 13.57 1.44 1.87
CA PHE A 21 13.75 0.51 0.77
C PHE A 21 13.98 -0.92 1.28
N ASP A 22 14.84 -1.08 2.28
CA ASP A 22 15.18 -2.39 2.85
C ASP A 22 13.92 -3.04 3.43
N VAL A 23 13.09 -2.26 4.11
CA VAL A 23 11.79 -2.71 4.63
C VAL A 23 10.88 -3.23 3.52
N VAL A 24 10.80 -2.53 2.38
CA VAL A 24 10.01 -2.98 1.23
C VAL A 24 10.57 -4.27 0.63
N CYS A 25 11.89 -4.42 0.61
CA CYS A 25 12.55 -5.65 0.16
C CYS A 25 12.23 -6.81 1.11
N ASP A 26 12.28 -6.59 2.42
CA ASP A 26 11.94 -7.60 3.44
C ASP A 26 10.46 -8.01 3.36
N LEU A 27 9.57 -7.08 2.98
CA LEU A 27 8.14 -7.34 2.75
C LEU A 27 7.85 -8.04 1.42
N TYR A 28 8.77 -8.00 0.45
CA TYR A 28 8.53 -8.47 -0.90
C TYR A 28 8.12 -9.95 -1.01
N PRO A 29 8.71 -10.90 -0.26
CA PRO A 29 8.28 -12.30 -0.31
C PRO A 29 6.79 -12.47 0.01
N LEU A 30 6.30 -11.79 1.05
CA LEU A 30 4.89 -11.78 1.42
C LEU A 30 4.05 -11.11 0.32
N MET A 31 4.47 -9.91 -0.10
CA MET A 31 3.77 -9.16 -1.16
C MET A 31 3.72 -9.89 -2.50
N ARG A 32 4.67 -10.78 -2.84
CA ARG A 32 4.65 -11.51 -4.11
C ARG A 32 3.68 -12.68 -4.10
N THR A 33 3.51 -13.33 -2.94
CA THR A 33 2.58 -14.46 -2.79
C THR A 33 1.11 -14.04 -2.81
N ARG A 34 0.82 -12.77 -2.53
CA ARG A 34 -0.53 -12.22 -2.58
C ARG A 34 -0.59 -11.03 -3.51
N LYS A 35 -1.74 -10.75 -4.13
CA LYS A 35 -1.86 -9.54 -4.96
C LYS A 35 -1.73 -8.28 -4.08
N SER A 36 -0.73 -7.47 -4.37
CA SER A 36 -0.26 -6.39 -3.48
C SER A 36 0.04 -5.10 -4.22
N VAL A 37 -0.12 -3.96 -3.54
CA VAL A 37 0.26 -2.64 -4.07
C VAL A 37 1.15 -1.86 -3.11
N ILE A 38 2.11 -1.14 -3.68
CA ILE A 38 2.97 -0.20 -2.98
C ILE A 38 2.59 1.22 -3.42
N CYS A 39 2.13 2.04 -2.49
CA CYS A 39 1.67 3.40 -2.74
C CYS A 39 2.75 4.44 -2.42
N CYS A 40 3.13 5.21 -3.42
CA CYS A 40 4.10 6.31 -3.32
C CYS A 40 3.41 7.68 -3.44
N LYS A 41 3.98 8.71 -2.81
CA LYS A 41 3.38 10.06 -2.83
C LYS A 41 3.39 10.75 -4.20
N SER A 42 4.33 10.38 -5.07
CA SER A 42 4.52 11.03 -6.38
C SER A 42 5.04 10.05 -7.43
N LYS A 43 4.83 10.39 -8.70
CA LYS A 43 5.33 9.61 -9.85
C LYS A 43 6.85 9.45 -9.84
N LYS A 44 7.58 10.54 -9.53
CA LYS A 44 9.05 10.51 -9.42
C LYS A 44 9.51 9.48 -8.39
N LYS A 45 8.87 9.44 -7.22
CA LYS A 45 9.24 8.49 -6.16
C LYS A 45 8.82 7.05 -6.49
N ALA A 46 7.67 6.88 -7.13
CA ALA A 46 7.23 5.60 -7.66
C ALA A 46 8.22 5.04 -8.70
N LEU A 47 8.67 5.85 -9.65
CA LEU A 47 9.63 5.45 -10.68
C LEU A 47 10.98 5.09 -10.07
N SER A 48 11.49 5.93 -9.17
CA SER A 48 12.75 5.65 -8.47
C SER A 48 12.68 4.36 -7.64
N LEU A 49 11.55 4.08 -6.98
CA LEU A 49 11.36 2.82 -6.27
C LEU A 49 11.32 1.64 -7.24
N HIS A 50 10.59 1.76 -8.34
CA HIS A 50 10.50 0.72 -9.38
C HIS A 50 11.87 0.35 -9.94
N GLU A 51 12.65 1.34 -10.38
CA GLU A 51 14.00 1.14 -10.92
C GLU A 51 14.91 0.46 -9.90
N ARG A 52 14.85 0.90 -8.64
CA ARG A 52 15.67 0.34 -7.56
C ARG A 52 15.26 -1.08 -7.17
N MET A 53 13.97 -1.42 -7.23
CA MET A 53 13.49 -2.78 -6.97
C MET A 53 13.87 -3.71 -8.14
N ASN A 54 13.69 -3.26 -9.39
CA ASN A 54 14.10 -4.02 -10.56
C ASN A 54 15.60 -4.29 -10.60
N SER A 55 16.44 -3.32 -10.19
CA SER A 55 17.90 -3.53 -10.13
C SER A 55 18.33 -4.53 -9.05
N GLN A 56 17.43 -4.90 -8.13
CA GLN A 56 17.60 -5.96 -7.16
C GLN A 56 16.87 -7.27 -7.57
N ASN A 57 16.48 -7.39 -8.85
CA ASN A 57 15.76 -8.54 -9.42
C ASN A 57 14.35 -8.78 -8.84
N PHE A 58 13.73 -7.79 -8.20
CA PHE A 58 12.32 -7.89 -7.85
C PHE A 58 11.45 -7.61 -9.07
N THR A 59 10.49 -8.49 -9.34
CA THR A 59 9.45 -8.25 -10.35
C THR A 59 8.36 -7.38 -9.75
N VAL A 60 8.32 -6.11 -10.15
CA VAL A 60 7.29 -5.15 -9.74
C VAL A 60 6.73 -4.40 -10.96
N THR A 61 5.41 -4.30 -11.04
CA THR A 61 4.73 -3.57 -12.12
C THR A 61 4.64 -2.08 -11.78
N TYR A 62 5.01 -1.20 -12.70
CA TYR A 62 4.86 0.25 -12.51
C TYR A 62 3.55 0.76 -13.12
N LEU A 63 2.59 1.13 -12.27
CA LEU A 63 1.30 1.69 -12.69
C LEU A 63 1.15 3.18 -12.38
N ALA A 64 2.17 3.82 -11.82
CA ALA A 64 2.17 5.25 -11.48
C ALA A 64 2.31 6.21 -12.70
N GLY A 65 2.24 5.68 -13.94
CA GLY A 65 2.28 6.44 -15.20
C GLY A 65 0.94 7.09 -15.59
N SER A 66 0.91 7.83 -16.69
CA SER A 66 -0.36 8.18 -17.35
C SER A 66 -0.98 6.93 -17.98
N MET A 67 -2.32 6.82 -17.96
CA MET A 67 -3.12 5.75 -18.59
C MET A 67 -3.02 5.75 -20.13
N LYS A 68 -1.80 5.73 -20.68
CA LYS A 68 -1.53 5.54 -22.11
C LYS A 68 -1.59 4.03 -22.42
N ARG A 69 -1.74 3.67 -23.70
CA ARG A 69 -1.83 2.26 -24.17
C ARG A 69 -0.76 1.32 -23.58
N ALA A 70 0.47 1.80 -23.37
CA ALA A 70 1.54 1.01 -22.75
C ALA A 70 1.27 0.65 -21.27
N ALA A 71 0.66 1.55 -20.49
CA ALA A 71 0.26 1.29 -19.11
C ALA A 71 -0.96 0.36 -19.01
N ARG A 72 -1.77 0.27 -20.07
CA ARG A 72 -2.93 -0.62 -20.11
C ARG A 72 -2.53 -2.09 -20.14
N GLY A 73 -1.51 -2.47 -20.91
CA GLY A 73 -1.01 -3.84 -20.92
C GLY A 73 -0.40 -4.26 -19.57
N GLU A 74 0.28 -3.34 -18.89
CA GLU A 74 0.80 -3.57 -17.53
C GLU A 74 -0.31 -3.67 -16.48
N LEU A 75 -1.38 -2.88 -16.63
CA LEU A 75 -2.57 -3.02 -15.80
C LEU A 75 -3.26 -4.37 -16.04
N GLU A 76 -3.45 -4.78 -17.29
CA GLU A 76 -4.06 -6.07 -17.63
C GLU A 76 -3.22 -7.26 -17.09
N ARG A 77 -1.89 -7.18 -17.17
CA ARG A 77 -0.97 -8.15 -16.54
C ARG A 77 -1.12 -8.20 -15.02
N PHE A 78 -1.18 -7.05 -14.37
CA PHE A 78 -1.41 -7.00 -12.92
C PHE A 78 -2.81 -7.51 -12.55
N GLU A 79 -3.84 -7.11 -13.28
CA GLU A 79 -5.23 -7.52 -13.06
C GLU A 79 -5.41 -9.03 -13.23
N SER A 80 -4.77 -9.65 -14.23
CA SER A 80 -4.72 -11.10 -14.44
C SER A 80 -3.86 -11.88 -13.44
N ALA A 81 -3.28 -11.18 -12.44
CA ALA A 81 -2.39 -11.74 -11.42
C ALA A 81 -1.09 -12.37 -11.96
N SER A 82 -0.69 -12.05 -13.19
CA SER A 82 0.61 -12.48 -13.74
C SER A 82 1.79 -11.77 -13.07
N SER A 83 1.53 -10.64 -12.41
CA SER A 83 2.44 -9.93 -11.52
C SER A 83 1.78 -9.73 -10.16
N GLY A 84 2.45 -10.16 -9.09
CA GLY A 84 1.91 -10.09 -7.73
C GLY A 84 1.98 -8.70 -7.09
N VAL A 85 2.89 -7.83 -7.55
CA VAL A 85 3.19 -6.54 -6.90
C VAL A 85 3.17 -5.39 -7.90
N ALA A 86 2.40 -4.34 -7.60
CA ALA A 86 2.41 -3.10 -8.37
C ALA A 86 2.77 -1.87 -7.54
N ILE A 87 3.50 -0.92 -8.14
CA ILE A 87 3.81 0.39 -7.57
C ILE A 87 2.88 1.43 -8.21
N ILE A 88 2.12 2.12 -7.36
CA ILE A 88 1.11 3.12 -7.75
C ILE A 88 1.36 4.47 -7.09
N THR A 89 0.70 5.52 -7.57
CA THR A 89 0.66 6.81 -6.87
C THR A 89 -0.51 6.89 -5.91
N ALA A 90 -0.38 7.76 -4.90
CA ALA A 90 -1.48 8.12 -4.00
C ALA A 90 -2.75 8.57 -4.75
N ASP A 91 -2.62 9.31 -5.86
CA ASP A 91 -3.78 9.74 -6.65
C ASP A 91 -4.48 8.56 -7.32
N MET A 92 -3.71 7.60 -7.86
CA MET A 92 -4.27 6.37 -8.44
C MET A 92 -4.91 5.50 -7.36
N ALA A 93 -4.30 5.42 -6.18
CA ALA A 93 -4.81 4.63 -5.06
C ALA A 93 -6.22 5.06 -4.62
N GLU A 94 -6.56 6.35 -4.66
CA GLU A 94 -7.93 6.82 -4.34
C GLU A 94 -9.01 6.24 -5.27
N HIS A 95 -8.61 5.85 -6.49
CA HIS A 95 -9.49 5.34 -7.55
C HIS A 95 -9.27 3.85 -7.86
N PHE A 96 -8.31 3.19 -7.21
CA PHE A 96 -8.05 1.77 -7.42
C PHE A 96 -9.22 0.95 -6.85
N ARG A 97 -9.73 -0.04 -7.60
CA ARG A 97 -10.95 -0.81 -7.22
C ARG A 97 -10.80 -2.32 -7.39
N ASP A 98 -9.57 -2.81 -7.51
CA ASP A 98 -9.31 -4.24 -7.57
C ASP A 98 -9.61 -4.91 -6.22
N LYS A 99 -10.57 -5.84 -6.22
CA LYS A 99 -10.98 -6.53 -5.00
C LYS A 99 -10.02 -7.64 -4.57
N GLN A 100 -9.12 -8.07 -5.43
CA GLN A 100 -8.19 -9.17 -5.15
C GLN A 100 -6.94 -8.70 -4.38
N ILE A 101 -6.74 -7.37 -4.24
CA ILE A 101 -5.62 -6.86 -3.46
C ILE A 101 -5.85 -7.13 -1.98
N SER A 102 -4.90 -7.86 -1.39
CA SER A 102 -4.89 -8.23 0.03
C SER A 102 -3.90 -7.42 0.85
N ILE A 103 -2.82 -6.92 0.24
CA ILE A 103 -1.80 -6.12 0.95
C ILE A 103 -1.61 -4.78 0.25
N MET A 104 -1.69 -3.72 1.04
CA MET A 104 -1.31 -2.37 0.63
C MET A 104 -0.18 -1.85 1.50
N VAL A 105 0.93 -1.43 0.88
CA VAL A 105 2.05 -0.80 1.57
C VAL A 105 2.05 0.69 1.26
N ASN A 106 1.81 1.53 2.26
CA ASN A 106 2.04 2.97 2.16
C ASN A 106 3.54 3.24 2.33
N TYR A 107 4.25 3.29 1.20
CA TYR A 107 5.68 3.64 1.17
C TYR A 107 5.93 5.09 1.57
N ASP A 108 5.00 5.97 1.20
CA ASP A 108 4.91 7.32 1.74
C ASP A 108 3.56 7.51 2.41
N MET A 109 3.59 8.01 3.64
CA MET A 109 2.36 8.29 4.36
C MET A 109 1.64 9.53 3.79
N PRO A 110 0.31 9.48 3.63
CA PRO A 110 -0.49 10.65 3.29
C PRO A 110 -0.35 11.74 4.36
N ASN A 111 -0.45 13.02 3.96
CA ASN A 111 -0.26 14.14 4.89
C ASN A 111 -1.52 14.51 5.71
N LYS A 112 -2.69 13.94 5.37
CA LYS A 112 -3.99 14.31 5.94
C LYS A 112 -4.86 13.07 6.14
N LEU A 113 -5.62 13.02 7.24
CA LEU A 113 -6.55 11.93 7.57
C LEU A 113 -7.52 11.61 6.43
N LYS A 114 -8.21 12.62 5.91
CA LYS A 114 -9.16 12.46 4.80
C LYS A 114 -8.52 11.81 3.57
N ARG A 115 -7.25 12.14 3.27
CA ARG A 115 -6.53 11.54 2.14
C ARG A 115 -6.16 10.10 2.42
N TYR A 116 -5.67 9.81 3.63
CA TYR A 116 -5.39 8.45 4.08
C TYR A 116 -6.61 7.55 3.90
N VAL A 117 -7.77 7.97 4.40
CA VAL A 117 -9.02 7.20 4.30
C VAL A 117 -9.46 6.98 2.86
N ARG A 118 -9.28 7.95 1.95
CA ARG A 118 -9.55 7.74 0.51
C ARG A 118 -8.61 6.72 -0.13
N ILE A 119 -7.35 6.70 0.30
CA ILE A 119 -6.30 5.81 -0.20
C ILE A 119 -6.47 4.39 0.31
N VAL A 120 -6.92 4.18 1.55
CA VAL A 120 -7.10 2.83 2.11
C VAL A 120 -8.56 2.34 2.01
N GLY A 121 -9.50 3.26 1.79
CA GLY A 121 -10.95 3.04 1.88
C GLY A 121 -11.59 2.29 0.72
N TRP A 122 -10.86 1.98 -0.36
CA TRP A 122 -11.37 1.15 -1.45
C TRP A 122 -11.26 -0.35 -1.17
N SER A 123 -10.69 -0.72 -0.03
CA SER A 123 -10.35 -2.09 0.34
C SER A 123 -11.55 -2.93 0.84
N GLY A 124 -12.79 -2.44 0.78
CA GLY A 124 -13.88 -2.94 1.64
C GLY A 124 -15.15 -3.47 0.95
N SER A 125 -15.09 -4.60 0.24
CA SER A 125 -16.33 -5.32 -0.14
C SER A 125 -16.15 -6.82 -0.47
N GLY A 126 -15.01 -7.42 -0.12
CA GLY A 126 -14.59 -8.74 -0.63
C GLY A 126 -14.65 -9.92 0.32
N GLY A 127 -14.94 -9.74 1.61
CA GLY A 127 -14.94 -10.85 2.60
C GLY A 127 -13.56 -11.29 3.11
N ASP A 128 -12.49 -11.09 2.33
CA ASP A 128 -11.11 -11.41 2.76
C ASP A 128 -10.49 -10.31 3.64
N GLU A 129 -9.72 -10.71 4.64
CA GLU A 129 -8.93 -9.81 5.50
C GLU A 129 -7.85 -9.10 4.66
N ARG A 130 -7.74 -7.77 4.82
CA ARG A 130 -6.76 -6.96 4.10
C ARG A 130 -5.83 -6.26 5.06
N VAL A 131 -4.56 -6.25 4.73
CA VAL A 131 -3.53 -5.64 5.55
C VAL A 131 -3.04 -4.36 4.90
N VAL A 132 -3.01 -3.29 5.69
CA VAL A 132 -2.39 -2.02 5.28
C VAL A 132 -1.14 -1.81 6.11
N VAL A 133 0.03 -1.88 5.48
CA VAL A 133 1.31 -1.62 6.13
C VAL A 133 1.70 -0.17 5.90
N ASN A 134 1.91 0.57 6.99
CA ASN A 134 2.29 1.97 7.00
C ASN A 134 3.76 2.12 7.39
N LEU A 135 4.59 2.61 6.47
CA LEU A 135 6.00 2.88 6.75
C LEU A 135 6.16 4.27 7.37
N ILE A 136 6.49 4.31 8.66
CA ILE A 136 6.51 5.56 9.45
C ILE A 136 7.94 5.96 9.75
N GLY A 137 8.32 7.16 9.31
CA GLY A 137 9.66 7.71 9.51
C GLY A 137 9.74 8.99 10.31
N SER A 138 8.60 9.59 10.65
CA SER A 138 8.57 10.88 11.32
C SER A 138 7.49 10.93 12.40
N LYS A 139 7.72 11.78 13.40
CA LYS A 139 6.74 12.05 14.46
C LYS A 139 5.39 12.53 13.89
N LYS A 140 5.41 13.26 12.77
CA LYS A 140 4.19 13.73 12.09
C LYS A 140 3.36 12.56 11.53
N GLU A 141 4.01 11.59 10.92
CA GLU A 141 3.35 10.39 10.38
C GLU A 141 2.81 9.50 11.51
N ALA A 142 3.55 9.37 12.62
CA ALA A 142 3.08 8.67 13.82
C ALA A 142 1.80 9.31 14.41
N ARG A 143 1.78 10.64 14.55
CA ARG A 143 0.59 11.39 15.00
C ARG A 143 -0.62 11.19 14.07
N LEU A 144 -0.39 11.02 12.77
CA LEU A 144 -1.48 10.71 11.85
C LEU A 144 -2.09 9.33 12.16
N MET A 145 -1.29 8.33 12.55
CA MET A 145 -1.81 7.02 12.96
C MET A 145 -2.54 7.04 14.28
N GLU A 146 -2.07 7.83 15.25
CA GLU A 146 -2.84 8.10 16.47
C GLU A 146 -4.20 8.72 16.13
N THR A 147 -4.21 9.69 15.21
CA THR A 147 -5.46 10.31 14.74
C THR A 147 -6.39 9.31 14.04
N VAL A 148 -5.84 8.41 13.21
CA VAL A 148 -6.63 7.34 12.56
C VAL A 148 -7.23 6.39 13.60
N LYS A 149 -6.42 5.95 14.58
CA LYS A 149 -6.86 5.07 15.66
C LYS A 149 -8.02 5.69 16.44
N SER A 150 -7.88 6.96 16.86
CA SER A 150 -8.92 7.66 17.61
C SER A 150 -10.18 7.96 16.78
N ALA A 151 -10.05 8.23 15.49
CA ALA A 151 -11.18 8.63 14.65
C ALA A 151 -12.03 7.46 14.14
N TYR A 152 -11.45 6.26 14.03
CA TYR A 152 -12.09 5.11 13.38
C TYR A 152 -12.11 3.84 14.23
N ASP A 153 -11.62 3.90 15.48
CA ASP A 153 -11.55 2.77 16.40
C ASP A 153 -10.90 1.51 15.81
N VAL A 154 -9.93 1.72 14.90
CA VAL A 154 -9.20 0.63 14.26
C VAL A 154 -7.95 0.26 15.07
N PRO A 155 -7.70 -1.03 15.34
CA PRO A 155 -6.50 -1.45 16.02
C PRO A 155 -5.28 -1.21 15.10
N VAL A 156 -4.39 -0.31 15.51
CA VAL A 156 -3.08 -0.13 14.86
C VAL A 156 -2.03 -0.90 15.66
N LYS A 157 -1.44 -1.94 15.07
CA LYS A 157 -0.37 -2.73 15.68
C LYS A 157 0.99 -2.25 15.19
N GLU A 158 1.90 -1.97 16.11
CA GLU A 158 3.31 -1.75 15.77
C GLU A 158 3.99 -3.11 15.51
N ILE A 159 4.72 -3.22 14.41
CA ILE A 159 5.47 -4.42 14.01
C ILE A 159 6.95 -4.10 13.84
N SER A 160 7.80 -5.05 14.19
CA SER A 160 9.26 -4.92 14.08
C SER A 160 9.82 -5.74 12.92
N SER A 161 9.07 -6.75 12.45
CA SER A 161 9.45 -7.64 11.37
C SER A 161 8.28 -7.91 10.42
N PRO A 162 8.52 -8.09 9.11
CA PRO A 162 7.53 -8.65 8.18
C PRO A 162 6.90 -9.98 8.63
N ALA A 163 7.62 -10.78 9.43
CA ALA A 163 7.09 -12.04 9.97
C ALA A 163 5.93 -11.83 10.97
N ASP A 164 5.80 -10.63 11.55
CA ASP A 164 4.72 -10.29 12.48
C ASP A 164 3.39 -9.97 11.76
N ILE A 165 3.44 -9.93 10.42
CA ILE A 165 2.30 -9.66 9.55
C ILE A 165 1.55 -10.97 9.34
N VAL A 166 0.44 -11.13 10.08
CA VAL A 166 -0.53 -12.19 9.86
C VAL A 166 -1.53 -11.71 8.82
N VAL A 167 -1.67 -12.45 7.72
CA VAL A 167 -2.59 -12.18 6.61
C VAL A 167 -3.29 -13.48 6.26
#